data_AF-E0CPQ6-F1
#
_entry.id   AF-E0CPQ6-F1
#
_cell.length_a   1.000
_cell.length_b   1.000
_cell.length_c   1.000
_cell.angle_alpha   90.00
_cell.angle_beta   90.00
_cell.angle_gamma   90.00
#
_symmetry.space_group_name_H-M   'P 1'
#
loop_
_entity.id
_entity.type
_entity.pdbx_description
1 polymer ?
#
loop_
_entity_poly.entity_id
_entity_poly.type
_entity_poly.pdbx_seq_one_letter_code
_entity_poly.pdbx_strand_id
1 'polypeptide(L)'
;MAGRGGVRHGKWDGNVPPECRPNPSILRLNPQLQWEEAHEPLHTGIGPPKTQGVGPGLAFANEIRAKGSMVGVVGLVPCAVGGTKISAWARGTTLYNELVRRTKASVSGGGQLRAILWYQGESDTVRSEDAEAYKGNLEKLIIDLRSDLSHPTLLFIQVALGSGEGKFIETVRRGQLGIRLPNVKCVDAKGLRLEPDKLHLTTIAQIHLAQKLAAAFLSGDQS
;
A
#
# COMPACT_ATOMS: atom_id res chain seq x y z
N MET A 1 4.92 -1.69 0.28
CA MET A 1 3.56 -2.12 0.71
C MET A 1 3.44 -3.59 1.16
N ALA A 2 3.93 -4.59 0.42
CA ALA A 2 3.65 -6.02 0.68
C ALA A 2 3.99 -6.55 2.09
N GLY A 3 4.92 -5.90 2.78
CA GLY A 3 5.34 -6.26 4.14
C GLY A 3 6.62 -7.07 4.17
N ARG A 4 7.58 -6.59 4.96
CA ARG A 4 8.91 -7.19 5.19
C ARG A 4 9.39 -6.98 6.63
N GLY A 5 8.58 -6.34 7.48
CA GLY A 5 8.93 -6.17 8.89
C GLY A 5 9.10 -7.52 9.56
N GLY A 6 10.23 -7.71 10.25
CA GLY A 6 10.54 -8.96 10.94
C GLY A 6 11.01 -10.08 10.01
N VAL A 7 11.21 -9.82 8.71
CA VAL A 7 11.80 -10.80 7.79
C VAL A 7 13.31 -10.70 7.85
N ARG A 8 13.98 -11.78 8.27
CA ARG A 8 15.44 -11.91 8.30
C ARG A 8 15.87 -13.25 7.71
N HIS A 9 16.90 -13.21 6.88
CA HIS A 9 17.43 -14.41 6.19
C HIS A 9 16.32 -15.24 5.50
N GLY A 10 15.34 -14.56 4.88
CA GLY A 10 14.24 -15.22 4.18
C GLY A 10 13.15 -15.84 5.07
N LYS A 11 13.17 -15.61 6.38
CA LYS A 11 12.15 -16.09 7.33
C LYS A 11 11.54 -14.92 8.10
N TRP A 12 10.21 -14.93 8.24
CA TRP A 12 9.51 -14.00 9.14
C TRP A 12 9.61 -14.50 10.59
N ASP A 13 9.88 -13.58 11.52
CA ASP A 13 10.02 -13.88 12.95
C ASP A 13 8.70 -14.28 13.65
N GLY A 14 7.55 -14.06 12.99
CA GLY A 14 6.23 -14.38 13.53
C GLY A 14 5.73 -13.37 14.58
N ASN A 15 6.47 -12.28 14.81
CA ASN A 15 6.11 -11.29 15.81
C ASN A 15 5.02 -10.36 15.27
N VAL A 16 3.85 -10.40 15.92
CA VAL A 16 2.70 -9.53 15.60
C VAL A 16 2.45 -8.57 16.77
N PRO A 17 2.81 -7.27 16.63
CA PRO A 17 2.56 -6.27 17.67
C PRO A 17 1.07 -6.02 17.92
N PRO A 18 0.69 -5.44 19.08
CA PRO A 18 -0.71 -5.16 19.43
C PRO A 18 -1.49 -4.38 18.36
N GLU A 19 -0.85 -3.41 17.70
CA GLU A 19 -1.43 -2.58 16.65
C GLU A 19 -1.79 -3.39 15.40
N CYS A 20 -1.12 -4.53 15.17
CA CYS A 20 -1.36 -5.45 14.07
C CYS A 20 -2.18 -6.67 14.49
N ARG A 21 -2.86 -6.67 15.64
CA ARG A 21 -3.68 -7.82 16.03
C ARG A 21 -4.88 -8.00 15.10
N PRO A 22 -5.30 -9.25 14.83
CA PRO A 22 -6.51 -9.53 14.07
C PRO A 22 -7.74 -9.01 14.81
N ASN A 23 -8.79 -8.72 14.05
CA ASN A 23 -10.08 -8.30 14.57
C ASN A 23 -11.19 -8.87 13.67
N PRO A 24 -12.29 -9.43 14.22
CA PRO A 24 -13.38 -9.99 13.41
C PRO A 24 -14.06 -8.99 12.47
N SER A 25 -13.94 -7.68 12.75
CA SER A 25 -14.45 -6.61 11.88
C SER A 25 -13.41 -6.09 10.87
N ILE A 26 -12.25 -6.72 10.75
CA ILE A 26 -11.24 -6.41 9.74
C ILE A 26 -11.00 -7.68 8.92
N LEU A 27 -11.40 -7.61 7.65
CA LEU A 27 -11.35 -8.73 6.72
C LEU A 27 -10.26 -8.51 5.68
N ARG A 28 -9.74 -9.60 5.12
CA ARG A 28 -8.81 -9.64 4.01
C ARG A 28 -9.46 -10.36 2.84
N LEU A 29 -9.34 -9.82 1.63
CA LEU A 29 -9.71 -10.55 0.42
C LEU A 29 -8.55 -11.49 0.05
N ASN A 30 -8.75 -12.79 0.17
CA ASN A 30 -7.71 -13.79 -0.04
C ASN A 30 -7.43 -14.04 -1.55
N PRO A 31 -6.46 -14.91 -1.92
CA PRO A 31 -6.14 -15.19 -3.31
C PRO A 31 -7.32 -15.80 -4.10
N GLN A 32 -8.22 -16.52 -3.42
CA GLN A 32 -9.43 -17.14 -3.97
C GLN A 32 -10.61 -16.16 -4.08
N LEU A 33 -10.38 -14.86 -3.82
CA LEU A 33 -11.42 -13.82 -3.79
C LEU A 33 -12.51 -14.04 -2.73
N GLN A 34 -12.15 -14.66 -1.62
CA GLN A 34 -13.03 -14.84 -0.47
C GLN A 34 -12.60 -13.92 0.67
N TRP A 35 -13.56 -13.41 1.42
CA TRP A 35 -13.29 -12.66 2.63
C TRP A 35 -12.97 -13.61 3.77
N GLU A 36 -11.87 -13.35 4.47
CA GLU A 36 -11.44 -14.04 5.69
C GLU A 36 -11.00 -13.01 6.74
N GLU A 37 -10.87 -13.42 8.00
CA GLU A 37 -10.29 -12.54 9.02
C GLU A 37 -8.87 -12.12 8.62
N ALA A 38 -8.54 -10.84 8.79
CA ALA A 38 -7.23 -10.33 8.40
C ALA A 38 -6.15 -10.67 9.44
N HIS A 39 -5.10 -11.38 8.99
CA HIS A 39 -3.90 -11.69 9.76
C HIS A 39 -2.64 -11.26 8.99
N GLU A 40 -1.57 -10.89 9.71
CA GLU A 40 -0.26 -10.72 9.09
C GLU A 40 0.39 -12.08 8.80
N PRO A 41 1.14 -12.23 7.69
CA PRO A 41 1.40 -11.25 6.64
C PRO A 41 0.21 -11.12 5.68
N LEU A 42 -0.31 -9.89 5.50
CA LEU A 42 -1.51 -9.66 4.69
C LEU A 42 -1.37 -10.06 3.21
N HIS A 43 -0.16 -10.07 2.67
CA HIS A 43 0.05 -10.41 1.26
C HIS A 43 0.25 -11.90 1.01
N THR A 44 0.04 -12.77 2.02
CA THR A 44 0.30 -14.21 1.88
C THR A 44 -0.55 -14.78 0.74
N GLY A 45 0.10 -15.43 -0.22
CA GLY A 45 -0.52 -15.96 -1.44
C GLY A 45 -0.83 -14.92 -2.53
N ILE A 46 -0.42 -13.66 -2.37
CA ILE A 46 -0.57 -12.60 -3.37
C ILE A 46 0.73 -12.44 -4.15
N GLY A 47 0.65 -12.67 -5.47
CA GLY A 47 1.80 -12.62 -6.38
C GLY A 47 2.76 -13.81 -6.24
N PRO A 48 3.97 -13.72 -6.84
CA PRO A 48 4.96 -14.79 -6.77
C PRO A 48 5.39 -15.11 -5.33
N PRO A 49 5.78 -16.37 -5.05
CA PRO A 49 6.19 -16.77 -3.71
C PRO A 49 7.40 -15.95 -3.25
N LYS A 50 7.19 -15.15 -2.21
CA LYS A 50 8.21 -14.39 -1.51
C LYS A 50 7.88 -14.39 -0.02
N THR A 51 8.88 -14.52 0.84
CA THR A 51 8.68 -14.35 2.28
C THR A 51 8.18 -12.93 2.55
N GLN A 52 7.05 -12.84 3.24
CA GLN A 52 6.44 -11.60 3.67
C GLN A 52 6.43 -11.56 5.19
N GLY A 53 6.41 -10.35 5.71
CA GLY A 53 6.24 -10.09 7.13
C GLY A 53 5.24 -8.95 7.31
N VAL A 54 5.35 -8.23 8.41
CA VAL A 54 4.42 -7.15 8.74
C VAL A 54 4.49 -6.04 7.67
N GLY A 55 3.31 -5.61 7.21
CA GLY A 55 3.09 -4.40 6.41
C GLY A 55 2.31 -3.35 7.19
N PRO A 56 1.91 -2.23 6.57
CA PRO A 56 1.18 -1.18 7.27
C PRO A 56 -0.34 -1.44 7.34
N GLY A 57 -0.85 -2.45 6.63
CA GLY A 57 -2.28 -2.61 6.36
C GLY A 57 -3.14 -2.91 7.59
N LEU A 58 -2.69 -3.84 8.44
CA LEU A 58 -3.50 -4.26 9.59
C LEU A 58 -3.47 -3.21 10.70
N ALA A 59 -2.28 -2.62 10.95
CA ALA A 59 -2.14 -1.44 11.81
C ALA A 59 -2.99 -0.26 11.32
N PHE A 60 -3.06 -0.01 10.01
CA PHE A 60 -3.88 1.06 9.45
C PHE A 60 -5.36 0.81 9.73
N ALA A 61 -5.83 -0.42 9.50
CA ALA A 61 -7.23 -0.78 9.71
C ALA A 61 -7.64 -0.69 11.19
N ASN A 62 -6.78 -1.13 12.11
CA ASN A 62 -7.01 -0.98 13.54
C ASN A 62 -7.02 0.50 13.94
N GLU A 63 -6.10 1.30 13.43
CA GLU A 63 -5.98 2.72 13.75
C GLU A 63 -7.21 3.52 13.32
N ILE A 64 -7.72 3.32 12.09
CA ILE A 64 -8.92 4.02 11.62
C ILE A 64 -10.18 3.60 12.38
N ARG A 65 -10.26 2.35 12.86
CA ARG A 65 -11.37 1.88 13.69
C ARG A 65 -11.31 2.43 15.11
N ALA A 66 -10.11 2.54 15.67
CA ALA A 66 -9.92 3.11 17.00
C ALA A 66 -10.24 4.61 17.03
N LYS A 67 -9.99 5.33 15.94
CA LYS A 67 -10.18 6.79 15.85
C LYS A 67 -11.46 7.23 15.14
N GLY A 68 -12.04 6.40 14.29
CA GLY A 68 -13.22 6.71 13.49
C GLY A 68 -14.48 6.07 14.08
N SER A 69 -15.34 6.89 14.70
CA SER A 69 -16.56 6.44 15.39
C SER A 69 -17.63 5.77 14.50
N MET A 70 -17.47 5.80 13.17
CA MET A 70 -18.43 5.25 12.20
C MET A 70 -17.82 4.23 11.23
N VAL A 71 -16.59 3.74 11.48
CA VAL A 71 -15.98 2.71 10.63
C VAL A 71 -16.55 1.35 11.01
N GLY A 72 -17.44 0.82 10.16
CA GLY A 72 -18.01 -0.53 10.29
C GLY A 72 -16.98 -1.63 10.02
N VAL A 73 -17.36 -2.64 9.23
CA VAL A 73 -16.42 -3.69 8.79
C VAL A 73 -15.43 -3.11 7.78
N VAL A 74 -14.13 -3.32 8.01
CA VAL A 74 -13.05 -2.88 7.12
C VAL A 74 -12.59 -4.04 6.26
N GLY A 75 -12.66 -3.89 4.94
CA GLY A 75 -12.10 -4.85 3.98
C GLY A 75 -10.74 -4.41 3.44
N LEU A 76 -9.71 -5.24 3.60
CA LEU A 76 -8.38 -5.04 3.04
C LEU A 76 -8.20 -5.89 1.78
N VAL A 77 -7.78 -5.25 0.69
CA VAL A 77 -7.54 -5.91 -0.60
C VAL A 77 -6.04 -5.86 -0.92
N PRO A 78 -5.25 -6.84 -0.46
CA PRO A 78 -3.82 -6.87 -0.72
C PRO A 78 -3.58 -7.17 -2.20
N CYS A 79 -2.78 -6.32 -2.87
CA CYS A 79 -2.43 -6.46 -4.29
C CYS A 79 -0.94 -6.30 -4.55
N ALA A 80 -0.14 -5.84 -3.59
CA ALA A 80 1.23 -5.42 -3.86
C ALA A 80 2.16 -6.61 -4.17
N VAL A 81 3.05 -6.41 -5.15
CA VAL A 81 4.09 -7.37 -5.55
C VAL A 81 5.46 -6.72 -5.41
N GLY A 82 6.33 -7.32 -4.61
CA GLY A 82 7.65 -6.73 -4.29
C GLY A 82 8.65 -6.79 -5.46
N GLY A 83 9.52 -5.78 -5.56
CA GLY A 83 10.55 -5.67 -6.60
C GLY A 83 9.99 -5.31 -7.98
N THR A 84 8.90 -4.57 -8.02
CA THR A 84 8.23 -4.15 -9.27
C THR A 84 8.40 -2.65 -9.47
N LYS A 85 8.77 -2.26 -10.68
CA LYS A 85 8.77 -0.86 -11.15
C LYS A 85 7.36 -0.38 -11.44
N ILE A 86 7.14 0.93 -11.49
CA ILE A 86 5.81 1.48 -11.78
C ILE A 86 5.32 1.13 -13.19
N SER A 87 6.24 0.90 -14.13
CA SER A 87 5.91 0.44 -15.49
C SER A 87 5.21 -0.94 -15.51
N ALA A 88 5.48 -1.80 -14.52
CA ALA A 88 4.79 -3.07 -14.35
C ALA A 88 3.34 -2.92 -13.87
N TRP A 89 2.93 -1.70 -13.51
CA TRP A 89 1.59 -1.32 -13.07
C TRP A 89 0.87 -0.44 -14.10
N ALA A 90 1.41 -0.27 -15.31
CA ALA A 90 0.71 0.45 -16.37
C ALA A 90 -0.59 -0.26 -16.76
N ARG A 91 -1.61 0.49 -17.17
CA ARG A 91 -2.90 -0.06 -17.59
C ARG A 91 -2.72 -1.17 -18.64
N GLY A 92 -3.41 -2.29 -18.44
CA GLY A 92 -3.35 -3.47 -19.31
C GLY A 92 -2.25 -4.47 -18.96
N THR A 93 -1.29 -4.12 -18.09
CA THR A 93 -0.30 -5.08 -17.58
C THR A 93 -0.93 -6.08 -16.60
N THR A 94 -0.27 -7.22 -16.40
CA THR A 94 -0.75 -8.29 -15.52
C THR A 94 -1.04 -7.80 -14.09
N LEU A 95 -0.14 -7.01 -13.49
CA LEU A 95 -0.31 -6.55 -12.10
C LEU A 95 -1.44 -5.51 -11.99
N TYR A 96 -1.55 -4.61 -12.96
CA TYR A 96 -2.65 -3.65 -13.01
C TYR A 96 -4.01 -4.36 -13.15
N ASN A 97 -4.11 -5.30 -14.10
CA ASN A 97 -5.36 -6.03 -14.34
C ASN A 97 -5.76 -6.85 -13.12
N GLU A 98 -4.80 -7.46 -12.43
CA GLU A 98 -5.05 -8.20 -11.20
C GLU A 98 -5.53 -7.29 -10.05
N LEU A 99 -4.91 -6.11 -9.88
CA LEU A 99 -5.37 -5.11 -8.91
C LEU A 99 -6.82 -4.69 -9.20
N VAL A 100 -7.15 -4.36 -10.45
CA VAL A 100 -8.51 -3.98 -10.85
C VAL A 100 -9.49 -5.14 -10.63
N ARG A 101 -9.13 -6.36 -11.02
CA ARG A 101 -9.96 -7.57 -10.84
C ARG A 101 -10.28 -7.81 -9.37
N ARG A 102 -9.27 -7.79 -8.50
CA ARG A 102 -9.44 -7.98 -7.05
C ARG A 102 -10.28 -6.88 -6.42
N THR A 103 -10.08 -5.64 -6.85
CA THR A 103 -10.86 -4.49 -6.36
C THR A 103 -12.34 -4.59 -6.78
N LYS A 104 -12.63 -5.00 -8.02
CA LYS A 104 -14.01 -5.24 -8.48
C LYS A 104 -14.68 -6.39 -7.73
N ALA A 105 -13.93 -7.47 -7.46
CA ALA A 105 -14.44 -8.58 -6.66
C ALA A 105 -14.77 -8.14 -5.22
N SER A 106 -13.93 -7.30 -4.60
CA SER A 106 -14.13 -6.86 -3.21
C SER A 106 -15.41 -6.05 -3.00
N VAL A 107 -15.85 -5.28 -4.00
CA VAL A 107 -17.07 -4.45 -3.92
C VAL A 107 -18.33 -5.15 -4.41
N SER A 108 -18.21 -6.35 -5.01
CA SER A 108 -19.35 -7.09 -5.56
C SER A 108 -20.43 -7.45 -4.54
N GLY A 109 -20.05 -7.58 -3.26
CA GLY A 109 -20.97 -7.82 -2.13
C GLY A 109 -21.59 -6.56 -1.52
N GLY A 110 -21.49 -5.40 -2.18
CA GLY A 110 -22.06 -4.13 -1.69
C GLY A 110 -21.13 -3.30 -0.80
N GLY A 111 -19.86 -3.70 -0.64
CA GLY A 111 -18.86 -2.89 0.05
C GLY A 111 -18.47 -1.64 -0.74
N GLN A 112 -18.11 -0.56 -0.04
CA GLN A 112 -17.65 0.68 -0.67
C GLN A 112 -16.12 0.74 -0.74
N LEU A 113 -15.57 1.03 -1.92
CA LEU A 113 -14.16 1.32 -2.08
C LEU A 113 -13.85 2.72 -1.52
N ARG A 114 -13.18 2.80 -0.37
CA ARG A 114 -12.92 4.07 0.33
C ARG A 114 -11.62 4.76 -0.08
N ALA A 115 -10.55 3.99 -0.30
CA ALA A 115 -9.25 4.54 -0.68
C ALA A 115 -8.35 3.47 -1.32
N ILE A 116 -7.34 3.92 -2.05
CA ILE A 116 -6.18 3.12 -2.43
C ILE A 116 -4.98 3.60 -1.62
N LEU A 117 -4.31 2.66 -0.94
CA LEU A 117 -3.03 2.91 -0.27
C LEU A 117 -1.91 2.43 -1.19
N TRP A 118 -1.03 3.34 -1.58
CA TRP A 118 0.04 3.07 -2.55
C TRP A 118 1.41 3.33 -1.95
N TYR A 119 2.24 2.28 -1.87
CA TYR A 119 3.64 2.42 -1.46
C TYR A 119 4.52 1.54 -2.33
N GLN A 120 5.12 2.19 -3.32
CA GLN A 120 5.98 1.64 -4.35
C GLN A 120 6.90 2.77 -4.85
N GLY A 121 8.03 2.40 -5.44
CA GLY A 121 8.92 3.28 -6.19
C GLY A 121 10.39 2.93 -6.01
N GLU A 122 10.70 2.05 -5.04
CA GLU A 122 12.07 1.66 -4.70
C GLU A 122 12.83 1.12 -5.91
N SER A 123 12.20 0.28 -6.74
CA SER A 123 12.81 -0.31 -7.95
C SER A 123 12.98 0.71 -9.10
N ASP A 124 12.26 1.84 -9.07
CA ASP A 124 12.39 2.92 -10.06
C ASP A 124 13.57 3.86 -9.75
N THR A 125 14.21 3.69 -8.59
CA THR A 125 15.37 4.52 -8.18
C THR A 125 16.70 4.09 -8.80
N VAL A 126 16.71 3.01 -9.60
CA VAL A 126 17.92 2.41 -10.17
C VAL A 126 18.41 3.16 -11.42
N ARG A 127 17.51 3.50 -12.34
CA ARG A 127 17.84 4.16 -13.62
C ARG A 127 17.31 5.60 -13.61
N SER A 128 18.04 6.53 -14.24
CA SER A 128 17.62 7.94 -14.29
C SER A 128 16.31 8.07 -15.06
N GLU A 129 16.22 7.37 -16.20
CA GLU A 129 15.02 7.38 -17.06
C GLU A 129 13.75 6.94 -16.29
N ASP A 130 13.84 5.86 -15.49
CA ASP A 130 12.72 5.36 -14.69
C ASP A 130 12.33 6.40 -13.60
N ALA A 131 13.34 6.96 -12.92
CA ALA A 131 13.13 7.93 -11.85
C ALA A 131 12.51 9.25 -12.35
N GLU A 132 12.97 9.74 -13.51
CA GLU A 132 12.46 10.95 -14.16
C GLU A 132 11.03 10.76 -14.67
N ALA A 133 10.72 9.59 -15.23
CA ALA A 133 9.38 9.25 -15.71
C ALA A 133 8.38 8.95 -14.56
N TYR A 134 8.87 8.69 -13.34
CA TYR A 134 8.06 8.18 -12.23
C TYR A 134 6.80 9.01 -11.95
N LYS A 135 6.93 10.35 -11.90
CA LYS A 135 5.80 11.23 -11.61
C LYS A 135 4.68 11.06 -12.64
N GLY A 136 5.00 11.14 -13.92
CA GLY A 136 4.01 11.02 -15.00
C GLY A 136 3.37 9.64 -15.02
N ASN A 137 4.14 8.59 -14.77
CA ASN A 137 3.63 7.22 -14.66
C ASN A 137 2.67 7.05 -13.48
N LEU A 138 2.96 7.69 -12.34
CA LEU A 138 2.09 7.64 -11.18
C LEU A 138 0.79 8.42 -11.38
N GLU A 139 0.85 9.62 -11.97
CA GLU A 139 -0.34 10.38 -12.33
C GLU A 139 -1.23 9.58 -13.28
N LYS A 140 -0.62 8.95 -14.29
CA LYS A 140 -1.31 8.05 -15.22
C LYS A 140 -1.95 6.86 -14.53
N LEU A 141 -1.24 6.17 -13.65
CA LEU A 141 -1.76 5.06 -12.84
C LEU A 141 -3.02 5.49 -12.05
N ILE A 142 -2.96 6.62 -11.38
CA ILE A 142 -4.08 7.14 -10.57
C ILE A 142 -5.31 7.41 -11.45
N ILE A 143 -5.11 8.07 -12.59
CA ILE A 143 -6.19 8.38 -13.54
C ILE A 143 -6.80 7.11 -14.13
N ASP A 144 -5.95 6.17 -14.56
CA ASP A 144 -6.38 4.89 -15.14
C ASP A 144 -7.19 4.06 -14.12
N LEU A 145 -6.72 3.95 -12.86
CA LEU A 145 -7.44 3.26 -11.79
C LEU A 145 -8.80 3.89 -11.49
N ARG A 146 -8.87 5.22 -11.39
CA ARG A 146 -10.13 5.94 -11.17
C ARG A 146 -11.14 5.69 -12.29
N SER A 147 -10.66 5.64 -13.53
CA SER A 147 -11.49 5.34 -14.71
C SER A 147 -12.00 3.89 -14.69
N ASP A 148 -11.10 2.91 -14.54
CA ASP A 148 -11.45 1.49 -14.63
C ASP A 148 -12.24 0.96 -13.44
N LEU A 149 -12.18 1.67 -12.31
CA LEU A 149 -13.00 1.43 -11.10
C LEU A 149 -14.23 2.34 -11.05
N SER A 150 -14.45 3.18 -12.06
CA SER A 150 -15.58 4.12 -12.16
C SER A 150 -15.76 4.99 -10.92
N HIS A 151 -14.65 5.44 -10.33
CA HIS A 151 -14.62 6.22 -9.10
C HIS A 151 -13.72 7.46 -9.28
N PRO A 152 -14.19 8.51 -10.00
CA PRO A 152 -13.35 9.64 -10.43
C PRO A 152 -12.74 10.46 -9.28
N THR A 153 -13.38 10.42 -8.10
CA THR A 153 -12.92 11.11 -6.88
C THR A 153 -12.28 10.16 -5.87
N LEU A 154 -11.89 8.94 -6.26
CA LEU A 154 -11.35 7.95 -5.31
C LEU A 154 -10.12 8.49 -4.57
N LEU A 155 -10.14 8.44 -3.24
CA LEU A 155 -9.01 8.85 -2.41
C LEU A 155 -7.82 7.95 -2.72
N PHE A 156 -6.69 8.56 -3.09
CA PHE A 156 -5.43 7.86 -3.31
C PHE A 156 -4.40 8.39 -2.31
N ILE A 157 -3.94 7.53 -1.40
CA ILE A 157 -2.93 7.89 -0.41
C ILE A 157 -1.63 7.19 -0.79
N GLN A 158 -0.69 7.95 -1.33
CA GLN A 158 0.64 7.46 -1.67
C GLN A 158 1.65 7.72 -0.55
N VAL A 159 2.78 7.02 -0.61
CA VAL A 159 3.90 7.14 0.33
C VAL A 159 5.14 7.62 -0.41
N ALA A 160 5.70 8.75 0.00
CA ALA A 160 7.02 9.18 -0.42
C ALA A 160 8.10 8.27 0.20
N LEU A 161 8.98 7.70 -0.63
CA LEU A 161 9.87 6.60 -0.22
C LEU A 161 10.80 6.94 0.96
N GLY A 162 10.94 6.02 1.91
CA GLY A 162 11.99 6.11 2.95
C GLY A 162 13.38 5.63 2.52
N SER A 163 13.45 4.87 1.43
CA SER A 163 14.61 4.12 0.94
C SER A 163 14.44 3.79 -0.55
N GLY A 164 15.44 3.24 -1.22
CA GLY A 164 15.34 2.78 -2.62
C GLY A 164 16.45 1.80 -3.00
N GLU A 165 16.26 1.08 -4.11
CA GLU A 165 17.23 0.10 -4.63
C GLU A 165 18.43 0.74 -5.34
N GLY A 166 18.34 2.02 -5.72
CA GLY A 166 19.36 2.75 -6.46
C GLY A 166 19.56 4.18 -5.99
N LYS A 167 20.35 4.95 -6.75
CA LYS A 167 20.83 6.28 -6.36
C LYS A 167 19.84 7.42 -6.59
N PHE A 168 18.77 7.21 -7.37
CA PHE A 168 17.84 8.27 -7.79
C PHE A 168 16.63 8.44 -6.85
N ILE A 169 16.80 8.12 -5.56
CA ILE A 169 15.73 8.17 -4.53
C ILE A 169 15.10 9.55 -4.48
N GLU A 170 15.89 10.62 -4.43
CA GLU A 170 15.38 11.98 -4.32
C GLU A 170 14.62 12.44 -5.58
N THR A 171 14.96 11.90 -6.76
CA THR A 171 14.18 12.15 -7.99
C THR A 171 12.79 11.52 -7.91
N VAL A 172 12.70 10.24 -7.52
CA VAL A 172 11.42 9.55 -7.33
C VAL A 172 10.58 10.21 -6.24
N ARG A 173 11.19 10.54 -5.09
CA ARG A 173 10.52 11.25 -3.98
C ARG A 173 9.98 12.61 -4.40
N ARG A 174 10.75 13.40 -5.16
CA ARG A 174 10.29 14.68 -5.71
C ARG A 174 9.08 14.48 -6.63
N GLY A 175 9.06 13.39 -7.39
CA GLY A 175 7.88 12.99 -8.18
C GLY A 175 6.65 12.72 -7.30
N GLN A 176 6.81 11.89 -6.27
CA GLN A 176 5.73 11.53 -5.32
C GLN A 176 5.18 12.75 -4.56
N LEU A 177 6.06 13.59 -4.01
CA LEU A 177 5.68 14.80 -3.30
C LEU A 177 5.10 15.89 -4.22
N GLY A 178 5.41 15.81 -5.52
CA GLY A 178 5.02 16.79 -6.52
C GLY A 178 3.68 16.52 -7.22
N ILE A 179 2.94 15.49 -6.84
CA ILE A 179 1.61 15.15 -7.41
C ILE A 179 0.58 16.20 -6.97
N ARG A 180 -0.18 16.75 -7.92
CA ARG A 180 -1.20 17.78 -7.69
C ARG A 180 -2.61 17.39 -8.12
N LEU A 181 -2.86 16.08 -8.23
CA LEU A 181 -4.19 15.56 -8.58
C LEU A 181 -5.18 15.72 -7.42
N PRO A 182 -6.48 15.98 -7.69
CA PRO A 182 -7.49 16.11 -6.66
C PRO A 182 -7.67 14.79 -5.91
N ASN A 183 -8.01 14.87 -4.62
CA ASN A 183 -8.15 13.73 -3.70
C ASN A 183 -6.98 12.73 -3.72
N VAL A 184 -5.76 13.25 -3.90
CA VAL A 184 -4.51 12.51 -3.72
C VAL A 184 -3.77 13.09 -2.52
N LYS A 185 -3.39 12.23 -1.58
CA LYS A 185 -2.60 12.59 -0.40
C LYS A 185 -1.26 11.86 -0.46
N CYS A 186 -0.22 12.48 0.11
CA CYS A 186 1.11 11.87 0.19
C CYS A 186 1.59 11.91 1.65
N VAL A 187 1.95 10.76 2.19
CA VAL A 187 2.61 10.65 3.50
C VAL A 187 4.09 10.37 3.30
N ASP A 188 4.95 10.88 4.20
CA ASP A 188 6.39 10.71 4.06
C ASP A 188 6.94 9.59 4.96
N ALA A 189 7.63 8.62 4.36
CA ALA A 189 8.34 7.55 5.05
C ALA A 189 9.83 7.86 5.32
N LYS A 190 10.34 9.02 4.89
CA LYS A 190 11.72 9.44 5.16
C LYS A 190 12.01 9.45 6.66
N GLY A 191 13.14 8.85 7.04
CA GLY A 191 13.58 8.73 8.43
C GLY A 191 12.94 7.59 9.22
N LEU A 192 11.97 6.85 8.64
CA LEU A 192 11.47 5.64 9.28
C LEU A 192 12.55 4.54 9.29
N ARG A 193 12.56 3.75 10.37
CA ARG A 193 13.61 2.75 10.63
C ARG A 193 13.56 1.60 9.62
N LEU A 194 14.71 1.36 9.00
CA LEU A 194 14.92 0.28 8.03
C LEU A 194 15.46 -1.00 8.71
N GLU A 195 15.16 -2.13 8.11
CA GLU A 195 15.80 -3.43 8.38
C GLU A 195 17.30 -3.35 8.03
N PRO A 196 18.12 -4.33 8.46
CA PRO A 196 19.56 -4.33 8.19
C PRO A 196 19.94 -4.26 6.69
N ASP A 197 19.03 -4.63 5.79
CA ASP A 197 19.22 -4.51 4.35
C ASP A 197 19.18 -3.07 3.81
N LYS A 198 18.84 -2.09 4.67
CA LYS A 198 18.73 -0.66 4.33
C LYS A 198 17.71 -0.36 3.24
N LEU A 199 16.80 -1.29 2.97
CA LEU A 199 15.78 -1.17 1.94
C LEU A 199 14.38 -1.25 2.53
N HIS A 200 14.11 -2.25 3.37
CA HIS A 200 12.76 -2.49 3.86
C HIS A 200 12.50 -1.83 5.21
N LEU A 201 11.27 -1.36 5.46
CA LEU A 201 10.88 -0.85 6.78
C LEU A 201 10.80 -1.99 7.80
N THR A 202 11.28 -1.74 9.02
CA THR A 202 11.07 -2.62 10.18
C THR A 202 9.59 -2.73 10.56
N THR A 203 9.22 -3.75 11.33
CA THR A 203 7.85 -3.89 11.88
C THR A 203 7.36 -2.61 12.58
N ILE A 204 8.16 -2.00 13.46
CA ILE A 204 7.79 -0.76 14.14
C ILE A 204 7.63 0.41 13.17
N ALA A 205 8.49 0.49 12.15
CA ALA A 205 8.35 1.51 11.11
C ALA A 205 7.08 1.34 10.26
N GLN A 206 6.63 0.10 10.02
CA GLN A 206 5.35 -0.17 9.35
C GLN A 206 4.17 0.34 10.18
N ILE A 207 4.22 0.21 11.50
CA ILE A 207 3.19 0.75 12.42
C ILE A 207 3.17 2.28 12.37
N HIS A 208 4.34 2.93 12.44
CA HIS A 208 4.41 4.39 12.30
C HIS A 208 3.91 4.88 10.94
N LEU A 209 4.21 4.14 9.86
CA LEU A 209 3.68 4.45 8.53
C LEU A 209 2.15 4.30 8.51
N ALA A 210 1.62 3.24 9.12
CA ALA A 210 0.19 3.00 9.22
C ALA A 210 -0.56 4.13 9.93
N GLN A 211 0.00 4.66 11.02
CA GLN A 211 -0.56 5.83 11.73
C GLN A 211 -0.60 7.09 10.85
N LYS A 212 0.45 7.33 10.06
CA LYS A 212 0.47 8.43 9.08
C LYS A 212 -0.60 8.23 8.00
N LEU A 213 -0.73 7.01 7.47
CA LEU A 213 -1.75 6.66 6.48
C LEU A 213 -3.17 6.84 7.04
N ALA A 214 -3.42 6.41 8.28
CA ALA A 214 -4.70 6.55 8.95
C ALA A 214 -5.07 8.02 9.18
N ALA A 215 -4.13 8.86 9.63
CA ALA A 215 -4.33 10.30 9.75
C ALA A 215 -4.65 10.95 8.39
N ALA A 216 -3.95 10.55 7.32
CA ALA A 216 -4.25 11.01 5.98
C ALA A 216 -5.64 10.56 5.49
N PHE A 217 -6.07 9.35 5.85
CA PHE A 217 -7.41 8.85 5.54
C PHE A 217 -8.50 9.66 6.27
N LEU A 218 -8.39 9.81 7.58
CA LEU A 218 -9.41 10.43 8.44
C LEU A 218 -9.54 11.95 8.25
N SER A 219 -8.49 12.64 7.80
CA SER A 219 -8.54 14.10 7.54
C SER A 219 -9.47 14.51 6.39
N GLY A 220 -10.10 13.56 5.68
CA GLY A 220 -11.04 13.82 4.58
C GLY A 220 -12.52 13.64 4.91
N ASP A 221 -12.88 13.09 6.07
CA ASP A 221 -14.27 12.78 6.45
C ASP A 221 -14.97 13.97 7.18
N GLN A 222 -14.52 15.21 6.95
CA GLN A 222 -15.19 16.43 7.43
C GLN A 222 -15.97 17.06 6.26
N SER A 223 -17.10 16.45 5.89
CA SER A 223 -18.15 17.09 5.10
C SER A 223 -19.50 16.47 5.42
#